data_AF-A0A959P8Q3-F1
#
_entry.id   AF-A0A959P8Q3-F1
#
_cell.length_a   1.000
_cell.length_b   1.000
_cell.length_c   1.000
_cell.angle_alpha   90.00
_cell.angle_beta   90.00
_cell.angle_gamma   90.00
#
_symmetry.space_group_name_H-M   'P 1'
#
loop_
_entity.id
_entity.type
_entity.pdbx_description
1 polymer ?
#
loop_
_entity_poly.entity_id
_entity_poly.type
_entity_poly.pdbx_seq_one_letter_code
_entity_poly.pdbx_strand_id
1 'polypeptide(L)'
;MKNLLLTCLFFFNLAISVAQQTTGLFQYDWQTEEGYVVWGPIFSHNQYIMNNCGEIVHTWEGDGVSIGNAFYVKEDGTMIRCAKADSAQN
;
A
#
# COMPACT_ATOMS: atom_id res chain seq x y z
N MET A 1 -23.21 -39.49 20.48
CA MET A 1 -21.75 -39.40 20.33
C MET A 1 -21.31 -38.82 18.99
N LYS A 2 -21.88 -39.28 17.85
CA LYS A 2 -21.56 -38.75 16.50
C LYS A 2 -21.74 -37.22 16.37
N ASN A 3 -22.81 -36.69 16.96
CA ASN A 3 -23.10 -35.25 16.90
C ASN A 3 -22.12 -34.42 17.74
N LEU A 4 -21.61 -34.97 18.86
CA LEU A 4 -20.60 -34.33 19.69
C LEU A 4 -19.24 -34.26 18.98
N LEU A 5 -18.88 -35.33 18.26
CA LEU A 5 -17.67 -35.39 17.45
C LEU A 5 -17.69 -34.34 16.32
N LEU A 6 -18.84 -34.20 15.64
CA LEU A 6 -19.05 -33.20 14.61
C LEU A 6 -18.92 -31.77 15.15
N THR A 7 -19.47 -31.51 16.34
CA THR A 7 -19.33 -30.21 17.00
C THR A 7 -17.87 -29.91 17.36
N CYS A 8 -17.13 -30.88 17.93
CA CYS A 8 -15.70 -30.69 18.23
C CYS A 8 -14.86 -30.42 16.97
N LEU A 9 -15.13 -31.14 15.88
CA LEU A 9 -14.43 -30.94 14.61
C LEU A 9 -14.69 -29.54 14.03
N PHE A 10 -15.92 -29.02 14.17
CA PHE A 10 -16.25 -27.68 13.71
C PHE A 10 -15.47 -26.59 14.48
N PHE A 11 -15.42 -26.68 15.81
CA PHE A 11 -14.66 -25.72 16.63
C PHE A 11 -13.15 -25.82 16.42
N PHE A 12 -12.63 -27.03 16.14
CA PHE A 12 -11.22 -27.24 15.82
C PHE A 12 -10.81 -26.56 14.50
N ASN A 13 -11.67 -26.62 13.47
CA ASN A 13 -11.43 -25.92 12.21
C ASN A 13 -11.50 -24.39 12.35
N LEU A 14 -12.39 -23.89 13.23
CA LEU A 14 -12.45 -22.46 13.55
C LEU A 14 -11.16 -21.97 14.23
N ALA A 15 -10.56 -22.79 15.09
CA ALA A 15 -9.32 -22.45 15.79
C ALA A 15 -8.08 -22.41 14.86
N ILE A 16 -8.11 -23.13 13.73
CA ILE A 16 -6.98 -23.21 12.78
C ILE A 16 -7.12 -22.16 11.66
N SER A 17 -8.26 -21.50 11.55
CA SER A 17 -8.48 -20.41 10.59
C SER A 17 -7.79 -19.11 11.04
N VAL A 18 -6.45 -19.14 11.16
CA VAL A 18 -5.63 -17.93 11.22
C VAL A 18 -5.44 -17.48 9.78
N ALA A 19 -5.89 -16.27 9.45
CA ALA A 19 -5.77 -15.72 8.11
C ALA A 19 -4.33 -15.84 7.59
N GLN A 20 -4.16 -16.40 6.40
CA GLN A 20 -2.84 -16.57 5.80
C GLN A 20 -2.33 -15.20 5.35
N GLN A 21 -1.07 -14.91 5.69
CA GLN A 21 -0.42 -13.63 5.40
C GLN A 21 -0.26 -13.41 3.89
N THR A 22 -1.11 -12.57 3.31
CA THR A 22 -1.05 -12.20 1.89
C THR A 22 -0.18 -10.96 1.73
N THR A 23 1.09 -11.16 1.34
CA THR A 23 2.02 -10.17 0.76
C THR A 23 2.07 -8.76 1.40
N GLY A 24 3.11 -8.44 2.18
CA GLY A 24 3.35 -7.12 2.80
C GLY A 24 4.56 -7.07 3.74
N LEU A 25 4.77 -5.97 4.48
CA LEU A 25 5.81 -5.86 5.53
C LEU A 25 5.42 -6.71 6.75
N PHE A 26 6.33 -7.60 7.19
CA PHE A 26 6.03 -8.68 8.16
C PHE A 26 6.58 -8.46 9.56
N GLN A 27 7.39 -7.41 9.74
CA GLN A 27 8.02 -7.11 11.02
C GLN A 27 7.54 -5.74 11.47
N TYR A 28 6.68 -5.76 12.48
CA TYR A 28 6.26 -4.60 13.24
C TYR A 28 6.65 -4.86 14.69
N ASP A 29 7.66 -4.16 15.17
CA ASP A 29 8.10 -4.19 16.56
C ASP A 29 7.97 -2.81 17.19
N TRP A 30 8.35 -2.69 18.46
CA TRP A 30 8.28 -1.44 19.20
C TRP A 30 9.25 -0.36 18.69
N GLN A 31 10.19 -0.72 17.80
CA GLN A 31 11.11 0.20 17.13
C GLN A 31 10.60 0.61 15.75
N THR A 32 9.45 0.08 15.31
CA THR A 32 8.84 0.41 14.04
C THR A 32 8.07 1.72 14.17
N GLU A 33 8.53 2.74 13.46
CA GLU A 33 7.87 4.05 13.41
C GLU A 33 6.71 4.05 12.41
N GLU A 34 5.72 4.91 12.64
CA GLU A 34 4.68 5.21 11.65
C GLU A 34 5.34 5.87 10.44
N GLY A 35 5.36 5.12 9.33
CA GLY A 35 6.02 5.51 8.09
C GLY A 35 5.04 5.65 6.94
N TYR A 36 5.44 6.45 5.97
CA TYR A 36 4.70 6.68 4.73
C TYR A 36 5.57 6.28 3.55
N VAL A 37 4.99 5.55 2.60
CA VAL A 37 5.62 5.21 1.33
C VAL A 37 5.04 6.14 0.27
N VAL A 38 5.92 6.89 -0.39
CA VAL A 38 5.55 7.63 -1.60
C VAL A 38 5.62 6.66 -2.77
N TRP A 39 4.55 6.59 -3.55
CA TRP A 39 4.42 5.63 -4.62
C TRP A 39 3.71 6.23 -5.84
N GLY A 40 4.14 5.83 -7.03
CA GLY A 40 3.55 6.23 -8.31
C GLY A 40 3.67 5.08 -9.31
N PRO A 41 2.56 4.51 -9.80
CA PRO A 41 2.62 3.50 -10.86
C PRO A 41 3.23 4.10 -12.13
N ILE A 42 4.10 3.34 -12.82
CA ILE A 42 4.83 3.80 -14.03
C ILE A 42 3.92 4.36 -15.14
N PHE A 43 2.68 3.86 -15.25
CA PHE A 43 1.71 4.29 -16.27
C PHE A 43 0.58 5.16 -15.71
N SER A 44 0.71 5.61 -14.47
CA SER A 44 -0.22 6.55 -13.85
C SER A 44 0.22 7.99 -14.12
N HIS A 45 -0.70 8.93 -13.98
CA HIS A 45 -0.37 10.35 -13.84
C HIS A 45 -0.38 10.78 -12.36
N ASN A 46 -0.97 9.96 -11.49
CA ASN A 46 -1.18 10.25 -10.08
C ASN A 46 -0.05 9.67 -9.20
N GLN A 47 0.26 10.38 -8.12
CA GLN A 47 1.15 9.92 -7.06
C GLN A 47 0.39 9.81 -5.74
N TYR A 48 0.85 8.91 -4.88
CA TYR A 48 0.17 8.55 -3.64
C TYR A 48 1.14 8.59 -2.47
N ILE A 49 0.61 8.93 -1.30
CA ILE A 49 1.18 8.45 -0.03
C ILE A 49 0.33 7.28 0.43
N MET A 50 1.01 6.18 0.77
CA MET A 50 0.43 5.00 1.39
C MET A 50 1.00 4.82 2.80
N ASN A 51 0.16 4.48 3.77
CA ASN A 51 0.62 4.11 5.11
C ASN A 51 1.07 2.64 5.16
N ASN A 52 1.66 2.22 6.28
CA ASN A 52 2.11 0.85 6.48
C ASN A 52 0.97 -0.20 6.48
N CYS A 53 -0.29 0.22 6.61
CA CYS A 53 -1.48 -0.64 6.50
C CYS A 53 -1.93 -0.86 5.04
N GLY A 54 -1.30 -0.19 4.07
CA GLY A 54 -1.68 -0.26 2.67
C GLY A 54 -2.79 0.72 2.26
N GLU A 55 -3.17 1.65 3.14
CA GLU A 55 -4.20 2.63 2.87
C GLU A 55 -3.59 3.86 2.18
N ILE A 56 -4.24 4.34 1.11
CA ILE A 56 -3.87 5.61 0.47
C ILE A 56 -4.38 6.74 1.37
N VAL A 57 -3.46 7.51 1.94
CA VAL A 57 -3.77 8.63 2.84
C VAL A 57 -3.73 9.98 2.13
N HIS A 58 -3.07 10.06 0.97
CA HIS A 58 -3.02 11.27 0.15
C HIS A 58 -2.82 10.94 -1.32
N THR A 59 -3.42 11.74 -2.21
CA THR A 59 -3.29 11.64 -3.65
C THR A 59 -2.92 13.00 -4.23
N TRP A 60 -1.86 13.05 -5.04
CA TRP A 60 -1.65 14.13 -5.99
C TRP A 60 -2.18 13.69 -7.34
N GLU A 61 -3.19 14.40 -7.82
CA GLU A 61 -3.72 14.21 -9.17
C GLU A 61 -2.69 14.72 -10.19
N GLY A 62 -2.45 13.91 -11.22
CA GLY A 62 -1.54 14.26 -12.29
C GLY A 62 -2.09 15.38 -13.18
N ASP A 63 -1.17 16.16 -13.72
CA ASP A 63 -1.41 17.18 -14.75
C ASP A 63 -1.46 16.61 -16.18
N GLY A 64 -1.55 15.28 -16.32
CA GLY A 64 -1.49 14.58 -17.61
C GLY A 64 -0.06 14.33 -18.12
N VAL A 65 0.98 14.63 -17.33
CA VAL A 65 2.37 14.32 -17.68
C VAL A 65 2.82 12.99 -17.06
N SER A 66 3.37 12.12 -17.91
CA SER A 66 3.91 10.82 -17.53
C SER A 66 4.92 10.90 -16.38
N ILE A 67 4.79 10.00 -15.41
CA ILE A 67 5.63 9.94 -14.20
C ILE A 67 7.04 9.42 -14.54
N GLY A 68 8.06 10.08 -13.99
CA GLY A 68 9.45 9.58 -13.98
C GLY A 68 9.78 8.80 -12.70
N ASN A 69 10.92 8.10 -12.70
CA ASN A 69 11.27 7.12 -11.65
C ASN A 69 11.78 7.72 -10.33
N ALA A 70 11.65 9.03 -10.11
CA ALA A 70 12.12 9.68 -8.88
C ALA A 70 11.16 10.77 -8.43
N PHE A 71 10.94 10.83 -7.11
CA PHE A 71 10.06 11.81 -6.46
C PHE A 71 10.52 12.07 -5.03
N TYR A 72 10.19 13.25 -4.51
CA TYR A 72 10.54 13.74 -3.18
C TYR A 72 9.42 14.62 -2.64
N VAL A 73 9.01 14.39 -1.39
CA VAL A 73 8.03 15.23 -0.70
C VAL A 73 8.79 16.19 0.21
N LYS A 74 8.54 17.49 0.04
CA LYS A 74 9.11 18.56 0.86
C LYS A 74 8.40 18.64 2.21
N GLU A 75 9.05 19.30 3.17
CA GLU A 75 8.49 19.56 4.51
C GLU A 75 7.18 20.35 4.47
N ASP A 76 6.95 21.17 3.45
CA ASP A 76 5.71 21.93 3.22
C ASP A 76 4.55 21.08 2.64
N GLY A 77 4.77 19.78 2.41
CA GLY A 77 3.79 18.85 1.85
C GLY A 77 3.69 18.88 0.32
N THR A 78 4.47 19.70 -0.37
CA THR A 78 4.51 19.71 -1.84
C THR A 78 5.47 18.66 -2.39
N MET A 79 5.18 18.15 -3.58
CA MET A 79 5.95 17.08 -4.23
C MET A 79 6.81 17.63 -5.36
N ILE A 80 8.08 17.21 -5.39
CA ILE A 80 8.96 17.30 -6.55
C ILE A 80 8.99 15.92 -7.20
N ARG A 81 8.73 15.83 -8.49
CA ARG A 81 8.83 14.57 -9.24
C ARG A 81 9.58 14.78 -10.54
N CYS A 82 10.30 13.76 -10.97
CA CYS A 82 10.72 13.65 -12.36
C CYS A 82 9.47 13.35 -13.20
N ALA A 83 9.41 13.95 -14.37
CA ALA A 83 8.40 13.68 -15.36
C ALA A 83 9.10 13.39 -16.68
N LYS A 84 8.52 12.50 -17.47
CA LYS A 84 8.95 12.39 -18.86
C LYS A 84 8.39 13.61 -19.57
N ALA A 85 9.25 14.37 -20.24
CA ALA A 85 8.79 15.31 -21.23
C ALA A 85 8.16 14.48 -22.35
N ASP A 86 6.86 14.22 -22.25
CA ASP A 86 6.10 13.86 -23.44
C ASP A 86 6.32 15.02 -24.39
N SER A 87 6.91 14.74 -25.55
CA SER A 87 7.17 15.73 -26.60
C SER A 87 5.95 16.63 -26.65
N ALA A 88 6.12 17.89 -26.24
CA ALA A 88 5.02 18.82 -26.05
C ALA A 88 4.01 18.58 -27.18
N GLN A 89 2.77 18.21 -26.83
CA GLN A 89 1.68 18.25 -27.79
C GLN A 89 1.50 19.73 -28.13
N ASN A 90 2.30 20.19 -29.08
CA ASN A 90 2.01 21.33 -29.93
C ASN A 90 0.96 20.90 -30.94
#